data_AF-A0A2A9NXP1-F1
#
_entry.id   AF-A0A2A9NXP1-F1
#
_cell.length_a   1.000
_cell.length_b   1.000
_cell.length_c   1.000
_cell.angle_alpha   90.00
_cell.angle_beta   90.00
_cell.angle_gamma   90.00
#
_symmetry.space_group_name_H-M   'P 1'
#
loop_
_entity.id
_entity.type
_entity.pdbx_description
1 polymer ?
#
loop_
_entity_poly.entity_id
_entity_poly.type
_entity_poly.pdbx_seq_one_letter_code
_entity_poly.pdbx_strand_id
1 'polypeptide(L)'
;MSVGIMLRPTDSRGIPIEPTWSVNELLSSYPKPVISSKTLRHIHELSALIPPEEGTPEHDKIQQELGDLVKLVEAVKLVNTDDVKFVGRNYKEDWDMDSRSNGDDQGVKEHGTCLLEHAARTMDGYYAVDADRQR
;
A
#
# COMPACT_ATOMS: atom_id res chain seq x y z
N MET A 1 -17.29 17.04 10.77
CA MET A 1 -17.76 18.20 9.98
C MET A 1 -18.16 17.66 8.62
N SER A 2 -19.47 17.50 8.36
CA SER A 2 -19.94 17.03 7.04
C SER A 2 -19.65 18.09 6.01
N VAL A 3 -18.76 17.79 5.05
CA VAL A 3 -18.63 18.58 3.83
C VAL A 3 -19.81 18.19 2.93
N GLY A 4 -20.99 18.71 3.26
CA GLY A 4 -22.13 18.67 2.35
C GLY A 4 -21.74 19.44 1.09
N ILE A 5 -21.93 18.83 -0.08
CA ILE A 5 -21.70 19.48 -1.38
C ILE A 5 -22.76 20.58 -1.51
N MET A 6 -22.44 21.75 -0.96
CA MET A 6 -23.25 22.95 -1.06
C MET A 6 -22.97 23.52 -2.45
N LEU A 7 -23.95 23.43 -3.35
CA LEU A 7 -23.86 24.01 -4.69
C LEU A 7 -23.64 25.52 -4.54
N ARG A 8 -22.42 25.99 -4.82
CA ARG A 8 -22.07 27.41 -4.74
C ARG A 8 -22.57 28.16 -5.98
N PRO A 9 -22.89 29.45 -5.86
CA PRO A 9 -23.31 30.24 -7.00
C PRO A 9 -22.19 30.30 -8.07
N THR A 10 -22.51 29.87 -9.28
CA THR A 10 -21.62 29.87 -10.45
C THR A 10 -22.11 30.85 -11.51
N ASP A 11 -21.20 31.45 -12.27
CA ASP A 11 -21.53 32.24 -13.47
C ASP A 11 -22.09 31.35 -14.59
N SER A 12 -22.63 31.97 -15.63
CA SER A 12 -23.02 31.41 -16.93
C SER A 12 -21.99 30.47 -17.57
N ARG A 13 -20.71 30.55 -17.18
CA ARG A 13 -19.62 29.67 -17.61
C ARG A 13 -19.26 28.56 -16.62
N GLY A 14 -20.01 28.40 -15.53
CA GLY A 14 -19.75 27.39 -14.50
C GLY A 14 -18.60 27.73 -13.54
N ILE A 15 -18.10 28.97 -13.57
CA ILE A 15 -17.02 29.42 -12.69
C ILE A 15 -17.62 29.91 -11.36
N PRO A 16 -17.10 29.52 -10.19
CA PRO A 16 -17.56 30.01 -8.89
C PRO A 16 -17.44 31.54 -8.80
N ILE A 17 -18.50 32.20 -8.33
CA ILE A 17 -18.52 33.67 -8.14
C ILE A 17 -17.79 34.05 -6.85
N GLU A 18 -17.77 33.15 -5.87
CA GLU A 18 -17.05 33.29 -4.61
C GLU A 18 -15.77 32.47 -4.60
N PRO A 19 -14.75 32.89 -3.83
CA PRO A 19 -13.56 32.07 -3.62
C PRO A 19 -13.95 30.74 -2.99
N THR A 20 -13.68 29.66 -3.72
CA THR A 20 -13.77 28.30 -3.20
C THR A 20 -12.50 27.93 -2.46
N TRP A 21 -12.64 27.04 -1.47
CA TRP A 21 -11.49 26.45 -0.78
C TRP A 21 -10.54 25.79 -1.77
N SER A 22 -9.24 25.87 -1.51
CA SER A 22 -8.24 25.13 -2.28
C SER A 22 -8.01 23.75 -1.67
N VAL A 23 -7.75 22.74 -2.51
CA VAL A 23 -7.41 21.39 -2.02
C VAL A 23 -6.18 21.43 -1.12
N ASN A 24 -5.19 22.28 -1.43
CA ASN A 24 -4.00 22.44 -0.60
C ASN A 24 -4.31 23.02 0.78
N GLU A 25 -5.23 23.98 0.88
CA GLU A 25 -5.68 24.54 2.15
C GLU A 25 -6.47 23.52 2.98
N LEU A 26 -7.29 22.69 2.34
CA LEU A 26 -7.97 21.59 3.01
C LEU A 26 -6.95 20.58 3.56
N LEU A 27 -6.00 20.16 2.72
CA LEU A 27 -4.98 19.18 3.12
C LEU A 27 -4.02 19.72 4.17
N SER A 28 -3.68 21.01 4.14
CA SER A 28 -2.77 21.60 5.14
C SER A 28 -3.36 21.58 6.55
N SER A 29 -4.69 21.69 6.67
CA SER A 29 -5.41 21.71 7.95
C SER A 29 -5.37 20.39 8.74
N TYR A 30 -5.07 19.26 8.09
CA TYR A 30 -5.00 17.96 8.78
C TYR A 30 -3.73 17.82 9.64
N PRO A 31 -3.84 17.19 10.82
CA PRO A 31 -2.68 16.95 11.67
C PRO A 31 -1.66 16.07 10.95
N LYS A 32 -0.37 16.36 11.12
CA LYS A 32 0.73 15.54 10.61
C LYS A 32 1.10 14.52 11.70
N PRO A 33 0.69 13.24 11.58
CA PRO A 33 1.04 12.24 12.57
C PRO A 33 2.55 11.98 12.53
N VAL A 34 3.18 11.98 13.70
CA VAL A 34 4.59 11.62 13.83
C VAL A 34 4.68 10.12 14.08
N ILE A 35 5.32 9.42 13.15
CA ILE A 35 5.53 7.98 13.25
C ILE A 35 6.70 7.75 14.20
N SER A 36 6.53 6.85 15.18
CA SER A 36 7.62 6.52 16.11
C SER A 36 8.72 5.73 15.39
N SER A 37 9.99 5.90 15.80
CA SER A 37 11.12 5.13 15.24
C SER A 37 10.90 3.62 15.36
N LYS A 38 10.29 3.17 16.48
CA LYS A 38 9.88 1.77 16.68
C LYS A 38 8.90 1.29 15.62
N THR A 39 7.91 2.10 15.25
CA THR A 39 6.94 1.77 14.20
C THR A 39 7.61 1.71 12.83
N LEU A 40 8.50 2.67 12.55
CA LEU A 40 9.26 2.69 11.29
C LEU A 40 10.12 1.43 11.17
N ARG A 41 10.88 1.08 12.21
CA ARG A 41 11.67 -0.16 12.24
C ARG A 41 10.80 -1.40 12.02
N HIS A 42 9.65 -1.47 12.68
CA HIS A 42 8.72 -2.59 12.53
C HIS A 42 8.19 -2.72 11.09
N ILE A 43 7.90 -1.60 10.41
CA ILE A 43 7.47 -1.61 9.01
C ILE A 43 8.59 -2.11 8.09
N HIS A 44 9.84 -1.69 8.34
CA HIS A 44 11.00 -2.17 7.59
C HIS A 44 11.20 -3.69 7.79
N GLU A 45 11.08 -4.18 9.02
CA GLU A 45 11.13 -5.62 9.33
C GLU A 45 10.05 -6.40 8.57
N LEU A 46 8.79 -5.93 8.59
CA LEU A 46 7.68 -6.58 7.88
C LEU A 46 7.85 -6.56 6.36
N SER A 47 8.52 -5.53 5.84
CA SER A 47 8.79 -5.37 4.41
C SER A 47 10.08 -6.06 3.96
N ALA A 48 10.78 -6.75 4.86
CA ALA A 48 12.11 -7.34 4.63
C ALA A 48 13.12 -6.32 4.09
N LEU A 49 13.03 -5.07 4.56
CA LEU A 49 13.94 -3.98 4.21
C LEU A 49 14.92 -3.71 5.36
N ILE A 50 16.13 -3.27 5.00
CA ILE A 50 17.12 -2.80 5.98
C ILE A 50 16.73 -1.36 6.36
N PRO A 51 16.46 -1.05 7.64
CA PRO A 51 16.15 0.31 8.07
C PRO A 51 17.42 1.19 8.06
N PRO A 52 17.30 2.48 7.71
CA PRO A 52 18.41 3.42 7.89
C PRO A 52 18.71 3.64 9.38
N GLU A 53 19.95 4.02 9.69
CA GLU A 53 20.35 4.31 11.08
C GLU A 53 19.57 5.50 11.66
N GLU A 54 19.18 5.40 12.94
CA GLU A 54 18.44 6.46 13.63
C GLU A 54 19.29 7.75 13.72
N GLY A 55 18.70 8.89 13.37
CA GLY A 55 19.40 10.18 13.35
C GLY A 55 20.15 10.48 12.05
N THR A 56 20.08 9.60 11.06
CA THR A 56 20.53 9.93 9.69
C THR A 56 19.51 10.82 8.98
N PRO A 57 19.93 11.69 8.04
CA PRO A 57 19.01 12.51 7.25
C PRO A 57 18.06 11.65 6.40
N GLU A 58 18.47 10.43 6.04
CA GLU A 58 17.65 9.47 5.31
C GLU A 58 16.50 8.95 6.18
N HIS A 59 16.77 8.61 7.44
CA HIS A 59 15.74 8.22 8.40
C HIS A 59 14.69 9.32 8.58
N ASP A 60 15.13 10.57 8.78
CA ASP A 60 14.21 11.71 8.96
C ASP A 60 13.37 11.97 7.71
N LYS A 61 13.97 11.82 6.52
CA LYS A 61 13.27 11.96 5.25
C LYS A 61 12.15 10.92 5.11
N ILE A 62 12.46 9.64 5.36
CA ILE A 62 11.48 8.55 5.27
C ILE A 62 10.36 8.74 6.31
N GLN A 63 10.72 9.16 7.52
CA GLN A 63 9.74 9.43 8.57
C GLN A 63 8.78 10.56 8.18
N GLN A 64 9.29 11.61 7.52
CA GLN A 64 8.46 12.71 7.01
C GLN A 64 7.56 12.26 5.86
N GLU A 65 8.10 11.55 4.87
CA GLU A 65 7.35 11.06 3.70
C GLU A 65 6.22 10.12 4.12
N LEU A 66 6.51 9.17 5.02
CA LEU A 66 5.51 8.24 5.53
C LEU A 66 4.45 8.97 6.37
N GLY A 67 4.85 9.97 7.16
CA GLY A 67 3.90 10.82 7.89
C GLY A 67 2.96 11.61 6.99
N ASP A 68 3.46 12.11 5.85
CA ASP A 68 2.65 12.81 4.85
C ASP A 68 1.68 11.85 4.13
N LEU A 69 2.10 10.61 3.86
CA LEU A 69 1.21 9.58 3.33
C LEU A 69 0.10 9.21 4.32
N VAL A 70 0.42 9.02 5.60
CA VAL A 70 -0.58 8.71 6.64
C VAL A 70 -1.58 9.87 6.77
N LYS A 71 -1.11 11.12 6.71
CA LYS A 71 -1.98 12.31 6.73
C LYS A 71 -3.05 12.27 5.62
N LEU A 72 -2.69 11.83 4.41
CA LEU A 72 -3.64 11.69 3.31
C LEU A 72 -4.67 10.59 3.57
N VAL A 73 -4.26 9.46 4.16
CA VAL A 73 -5.15 8.34 4.47
C VAL A 73 -6.09 8.69 5.64
N GLU A 74 -5.62 9.45 6.64
CA GLU A 74 -6.46 9.93 7.74
C GLU A 74 -7.60 10.83 7.25
N ALA A 75 -7.38 11.62 6.20
CA ALA A 75 -8.45 12.43 5.61
C ALA A 75 -9.60 11.58 5.06
N VAL A 76 -9.34 10.35 4.60
CA VAL A 76 -10.37 9.42 4.12
C VAL A 76 -11.26 8.93 5.26
N LYS A 77 -10.73 8.81 6.48
CA LYS A 77 -11.51 8.37 7.65
C LYS A 77 -12.60 9.36 8.06
N LEU A 78 -12.49 10.62 7.62
CA LEU A 78 -13.51 11.65 7.90
C LEU A 78 -14.72 11.56 6.97
N VAL A 79 -14.63 10.76 5.92
CA VAL A 79 -15.74 10.52 4.99
C VAL A 79 -16.72 9.54 5.64
N ASN A 80 -18.00 9.92 5.70
CA ASN A 80 -19.04 9.02 6.17
C ASN A 80 -19.18 7.85 5.18
N THR A 81 -19.00 6.63 5.68
CA THR A 81 -19.10 5.38 4.92
C THR A 81 -20.13 4.41 5.50
N ASP A 82 -20.99 4.86 6.42
CA ASP A 82 -21.95 4.02 7.15
C ASP A 82 -22.90 3.23 6.23
N ASP A 83 -23.21 3.77 5.04
CA ASP A 83 -24.09 3.15 4.05
C ASP A 83 -23.35 2.34 2.97
N VAL A 84 -22.02 2.25 3.05
CA VAL A 84 -21.18 1.58 2.04
C VAL A 84 -20.97 0.12 2.43
N LYS A 85 -21.52 -0.80 1.64
CA LYS A 85 -21.20 -2.23 1.77
C LYS A 85 -19.81 -2.49 1.18
N PHE A 86 -18.95 -3.15 1.96
CA PHE A 86 -17.66 -3.61 1.47
C PHE A 86 -17.89 -4.70 0.41
N VAL A 87 -17.77 -4.32 -0.86
CA VAL A 87 -17.73 -5.27 -1.96
C VAL A 87 -16.29 -5.75 -2.02
N GLY A 88 -16.02 -6.94 -1.48
CA GLY A 88 -14.78 -7.65 -1.78
C GLY A 88 -14.61 -7.72 -3.30
N ARG A 89 -13.36 -7.74 -3.78
CA ARG A 89 -12.98 -7.87 -5.21
C ARG A 89 -14.10 -8.58 -5.99
N ASN A 90 -14.69 -7.92 -7.00
CA ASN A 90 -15.84 -8.34 -7.84
C ASN A 90 -15.65 -9.68 -8.60
N TYR A 91 -14.86 -10.59 -8.08
CA TYR A 91 -14.78 -11.97 -8.51
C TYR A 91 -15.80 -12.74 -7.70
N LYS A 92 -16.57 -13.60 -8.37
CA LYS A 92 -17.29 -14.70 -7.72
C LYS A 92 -16.32 -15.31 -6.69
N GLU A 93 -16.74 -15.50 -5.44
CA GLU A 93 -16.09 -16.48 -4.56
C GLU A 93 -15.89 -17.74 -5.42
N ASP A 94 -14.65 -18.22 -5.52
CA ASP A 94 -14.23 -19.41 -6.28
C ASP A 94 -13.84 -19.28 -7.77
N TRP A 95 -13.60 -18.08 -8.33
CA TRP A 95 -12.99 -18.00 -9.69
C TRP A 95 -11.61 -18.69 -9.79
N ASP A 96 -10.82 -18.64 -8.71
CA ASP A 96 -9.52 -19.33 -8.63
C ASP A 96 -9.67 -20.85 -8.38
N MET A 97 -10.88 -21.30 -8.00
CA MET A 97 -11.20 -22.71 -7.77
C MET A 97 -11.82 -23.39 -9.00
N ASP A 98 -12.55 -22.65 -9.84
CA ASP A 98 -13.27 -23.19 -11.00
C ASP A 98 -12.36 -23.67 -12.15
N SER A 99 -11.04 -23.42 -12.09
CA SER A 99 -10.08 -23.85 -13.12
C SER A 99 -9.14 -24.98 -12.70
N ARG A 100 -9.32 -25.57 -11.51
CA ARG A 100 -8.76 -26.91 -11.23
C ARG A 100 -9.69 -27.99 -11.77
N SER A 101 -10.00 -27.91 -13.07
CA SER A 101 -10.30 -29.13 -13.79
C SER A 101 -9.14 -30.08 -13.53
N ASN A 102 -9.43 -31.37 -13.30
CA ASN A 102 -8.45 -32.44 -13.28
C ASN A 102 -7.82 -32.55 -14.70
N GLY A 103 -7.09 -31.52 -15.10
CA GLY A 103 -6.27 -31.44 -16.27
C GLY A 103 -5.09 -32.31 -16.00
N ASP A 104 -5.15 -33.51 -16.55
CA ASP A 104 -3.99 -34.31 -16.90
C ASP A 104 -2.97 -33.36 -17.53
N ASP A 105 -1.96 -32.95 -16.75
CA ASP A 105 -0.89 -32.02 -17.12
C ASP A 105 0.05 -32.72 -18.11
N GLN A 106 -0.48 -33.02 -19.29
CA GLN A 106 0.27 -33.47 -20.45
C GLN A 106 0.82 -32.24 -21.16
N GLY A 107 1.92 -31.67 -20.66
CA GLY A 107 2.50 -30.52 -21.37
C GLY A 107 3.90 -30.10 -21.01
N VAL A 108 4.29 -30.11 -19.73
CA VAL A 108 5.62 -29.61 -19.35
C VAL A 108 6.23 -30.54 -18.32
N LYS A 109 7.09 -31.45 -18.79
CA LYS A 109 7.99 -32.27 -17.95
C LYS A 109 9.14 -31.41 -17.41
N GLU A 110 8.85 -30.25 -16.87
CA GLU A 110 9.85 -29.52 -16.10
C GLU A 110 9.91 -30.19 -14.73
N HIS A 111 10.91 -31.05 -14.58
CA HIS A 111 11.29 -31.56 -13.27
C HIS A 111 11.64 -30.36 -12.39
N GLY A 112 11.22 -30.35 -11.12
CA GLY A 112 11.42 -29.20 -10.22
C GLY A 112 12.87 -28.70 -10.12
N THR A 113 13.84 -29.51 -10.55
CA THR A 113 15.25 -29.15 -10.72
C THR A 113 15.52 -28.14 -11.85
N CYS A 114 14.70 -28.08 -12.90
CA CYS A 114 14.83 -27.09 -13.98
C CYS A 114 14.62 -25.65 -13.48
N LEU A 115 13.81 -25.47 -12.41
CA LEU A 115 13.59 -24.17 -11.77
C LEU A 115 14.85 -23.62 -11.07
N LEU A 116 15.86 -24.47 -10.86
CA LEU A 116 17.15 -24.06 -10.28
C LEU A 116 18.00 -23.26 -11.28
N GLU A 117 17.72 -23.34 -12.58
CA GLU A 117 18.43 -22.53 -13.60
C GLU A 117 18.19 -21.02 -13.43
N HIS A 118 17.07 -20.65 -12.81
CA HIS A 118 16.73 -19.26 -12.52
C HIS A 118 17.15 -18.81 -11.11
N ALA A 119 17.73 -19.70 -10.31
CA ALA A 119 18.17 -19.38 -8.97
C ALA A 119 19.50 -18.62 -8.99
N ALA A 120 19.60 -17.54 -8.21
CA ALA A 120 20.86 -16.81 -8.06
C ALA A 120 21.96 -17.65 -7.38
N ARG A 121 21.59 -18.56 -6.48
CA ARG A 121 22.50 -19.49 -5.79
C ARG A 121 21.82 -20.83 -5.53
N THR A 122 22.58 -21.90 -5.74
CA THR A 122 22.15 -23.28 -5.48
C THR A 122 23.28 -24.06 -4.79
N MET A 123 22.92 -25.02 -3.93
CA MET A 123 23.86 -25.91 -3.25
C MET A 123 23.20 -27.29 -3.11
N ASP A 124 23.93 -28.35 -3.49
CA ASP A 124 23.49 -29.75 -3.41
C ASP A 124 22.10 -30.03 -4.02
N GLY A 125 21.73 -29.31 -5.09
CA GLY A 125 20.44 -29.46 -5.76
C GLY A 125 19.27 -28.73 -5.09
N TYR A 126 19.55 -27.79 -4.19
CA TYR A 126 18.55 -26.95 -3.52
C TYR A 126 18.88 -25.46 -3.64
N TYR A 127 17.89 -24.59 -3.41
CA TYR A 127 18.11 -23.16 -3.25
C TYR A 127 18.99 -22.90 -2.02
N ALA A 128 20.09 -22.19 -2.23
CA ALA A 128 20.94 -21.76 -1.13
C ALA A 128 20.41 -20.42 -0.59
N VAL A 129 19.98 -20.41 0.67
CA VAL A 129 19.55 -19.21 1.39
C VAL A 129 20.51 -19.01 2.55
N ASP A 130 21.09 -17.82 2.64
CA ASP A 130 21.91 -17.45 3.79
C ASP A 130 20.99 -17.41 5.02
N ALA A 131 21.28 -18.24 6.01
CA ALA A 131 20.51 -18.29 7.25
C ALA A 131 20.89 -17.08 8.13
N ASP A 132 20.45 -15.89 7.74
CA ASP A 132 20.68 -14.70 8.55
C ASP A 132 19.66 -14.64 9.67
N ARG A 133 20.00 -15.29 10.79
CA ARG A 133 19.17 -15.37 11.99
C ARG A 133 19.66 -14.33 13.00
N GLN A 134 19.56 -13.04 12.66
CA GLN A 134 19.68 -12.00 13.67
C GLN A 134 18.31 -11.79 14.34
N ARG A 135 18.27 -12.04 15.65
CA ARG A 135 17.12 -11.83 16.53
C ARG A 135 17.25 -10.52 17.28
#